data_AF-A0A437UI75-F1
#
_entry.id   AF-A0A437UI75-F1
#
_cell.length_a   1.000
_cell.length_b   1.000
_cell.length_c   1.000
_cell.angle_alpha   90.00
_cell.angle_beta   90.00
_cell.angle_gamma   90.00
#
_symmetry.space_group_name_H-M   'P 1'
#
loop_
_entity.id
_entity.type
_entity.pdbx_description
1 polymer ?
#
loop_
_entity_poly.entity_id
_entity_poly.type
_entity_poly.pdbx_seq_one_letter_code
_entity_poly.pdbx_strand_id
1 'polypeptide(L)'
;MNKKTIGWLILGLVVLGAVGFAGYHIYQENVIQSEKENKKELNARLTDLYEDQTSGYFKADISAEAFDELADEVKSQSGESQTLEDIDQAKKNFKLQAEMNKLFEKDVLNGLDLSAHPVLKAPSEKDIKALKAELEESSAKDKGWGQDISMILGIAETQSKDFTNADADVSNLVNKGTSLTLTDYLEGVKTLAILPDGKFKEKLLGKLSPVKDQLTNENAGFAAKIQQSDTSMAAAEKSYQERQAKELAARNKELTELKKELAEKQATYDSYKDILDSIDDSKNDESSRKKSEEESRSRESDSSRSSSSSSSSSSSSEQPDED
;
A
#
# COMPACT_ATOMS: atom_id res chain seq x y z
N MET A 1 -92.99 28.32 -62.19
CA MET A 1 -91.61 28.84 -61.97
C MET A 1 -90.88 28.89 -63.30
N ASN A 2 -90.03 29.90 -63.54
CA ASN A 2 -89.38 30.10 -64.85
C ASN A 2 -88.04 29.34 -64.95
N LYS A 3 -87.77 28.73 -66.11
CA LYS A 3 -86.55 27.93 -66.36
C LYS A 3 -85.24 28.71 -66.10
N LYS A 4 -85.24 30.03 -66.33
CA LYS A 4 -84.08 30.91 -66.04
C LYS A 4 -83.70 30.94 -64.55
N THR A 5 -84.69 30.92 -63.65
CA THR A 5 -84.46 30.99 -62.19
C THR A 5 -83.81 29.71 -61.67
N ILE A 6 -84.19 28.55 -62.21
CA ILE A 6 -83.61 27.24 -61.86
C ILE A 6 -82.16 27.14 -62.35
N GLY A 7 -81.86 27.64 -63.56
CA GLY A 7 -80.49 27.68 -64.08
C GLY A 7 -79.52 28.49 -63.21
N TRP A 8 -79.97 29.65 -62.70
CA TRP A 8 -79.18 30.46 -61.76
C TRP A 8 -78.98 29.79 -60.40
N LEU A 9 -80.00 29.09 -59.89
CA LEU A 9 -79.91 28.36 -58.62
C LEU A 9 -78.88 27.21 -58.68
N ILE A 10 -78.88 26.45 -59.79
CA ILE A 10 -77.91 25.37 -60.02
C ILE A 10 -76.50 25.95 -60.20
N LEU A 11 -76.34 27.05 -60.96
CA LEU A 11 -75.04 27.69 -61.16
C LEU A 11 -74.44 28.21 -59.84
N GLY A 12 -75.26 28.84 -58.99
CA GLY A 12 -74.82 29.30 -57.67
C GLY A 12 -74.38 28.16 -56.75
N LEU A 13 -75.05 27.01 -56.80
CA LEU A 13 -74.69 25.83 -56.01
C LEU A 13 -73.36 25.21 -56.48
N VAL A 14 -73.12 25.17 -57.79
CA VAL A 14 -71.84 24.70 -58.38
C VAL A 14 -70.69 25.65 -58.03
N VAL A 15 -70.90 26.97 -58.07
CA VAL A 15 -69.87 27.96 -57.69
C VAL A 15 -69.53 27.89 -56.20
N LEU A 16 -70.54 27.78 -55.32
CA LEU A 16 -70.31 27.60 -53.88
C LEU A 16 -69.59 26.28 -53.58
N GLY A 17 -69.95 25.19 -54.28
CA GLY A 17 -69.24 23.91 -54.19
C GLY A 17 -67.77 24.02 -54.58
N ALA A 18 -67.46 24.66 -55.71
CA ALA A 18 -66.10 24.83 -56.19
C ALA A 18 -65.23 25.71 -55.25
N VAL A 19 -65.77 26.82 -54.74
CA VAL A 19 -65.07 27.69 -53.78
C VAL A 19 -64.86 26.98 -52.44
N GLY A 20 -65.85 26.20 -51.98
CA GLY A 20 -65.71 25.37 -50.78
C GLY A 20 -64.64 24.29 -50.93
N PHE A 21 -64.58 23.61 -52.08
CA PHE A 21 -63.59 22.55 -52.34
C PHE A 21 -62.16 23.12 -52.47
N ALA A 22 -62.00 24.28 -53.13
CA ALA A 22 -60.72 24.96 -53.22
C ALA A 22 -60.24 25.49 -51.85
N GLY A 23 -61.13 26.09 -51.07
CA GLY A 23 -60.83 26.51 -49.70
C GLY A 23 -60.46 25.34 -48.78
N TYR A 24 -61.14 24.20 -48.92
CA TYR A 24 -60.83 22.98 -48.18
C TYR A 24 -59.49 22.35 -48.60
N HIS A 25 -59.14 22.37 -49.89
CA HIS A 25 -57.82 21.94 -50.36
C HIS A 25 -56.70 22.84 -49.85
N ILE A 26 -56.84 24.16 -49.95
CA ILE A 26 -55.85 25.12 -49.43
C ILE A 26 -55.73 24.98 -47.89
N TYR A 27 -56.83 24.71 -47.19
CA TYR A 27 -56.79 24.43 -45.75
C TYR A 27 -56.06 23.12 -45.45
N GLN A 28 -56.31 22.03 -46.20
CA GLN A 28 -55.56 20.78 -46.04
C GLN A 28 -54.08 20.95 -46.39
N GLU A 29 -53.72 21.63 -47.47
CA GLU A 29 -52.32 21.86 -47.85
C GLU A 29 -51.59 22.71 -46.81
N ASN A 30 -52.21 23.78 -46.30
CA ASN A 30 -51.66 24.58 -45.21
C ASN A 30 -51.55 23.80 -43.89
N VAL A 31 -52.55 22.97 -43.54
CA VAL A 31 -52.47 22.10 -42.35
C VAL A 31 -51.35 21.08 -42.51
N ILE A 32 -51.26 20.38 -43.64
CA ILE A 32 -50.22 19.38 -43.92
C ILE A 32 -48.83 20.02 -44.01
N GLN A 33 -48.70 21.28 -44.46
CA GLN A 33 -47.44 22.03 -44.33
C GLN A 33 -47.14 22.37 -42.88
N SER A 34 -48.09 22.92 -42.11
CA SER A 34 -47.88 23.24 -40.70
C SER A 34 -47.53 22.00 -39.86
N GLU A 35 -48.15 20.84 -40.12
CA GLU A 35 -47.79 19.57 -39.48
C GLU A 35 -46.37 19.12 -39.86
N LYS A 36 -45.94 19.30 -41.12
CA LYS A 36 -44.59 18.96 -41.56
C LYS A 36 -43.54 19.92 -41.02
N GLU A 37 -43.85 21.21 -40.92
CA GLU A 37 -42.97 22.24 -40.39
C GLU A 37 -42.85 22.10 -38.87
N ASN A 38 -43.96 21.92 -38.15
CA ASN A 38 -43.98 21.58 -36.72
C ASN A 38 -43.20 20.28 -36.45
N LYS A 39 -43.47 19.16 -37.16
CA LYS A 39 -42.72 17.91 -36.98
C LYS A 39 -41.23 18.05 -37.31
N LYS A 40 -40.85 18.98 -38.20
CA LYS A 40 -39.45 19.27 -38.50
C LYS A 40 -38.78 20.09 -37.39
N GLU A 41 -39.45 21.10 -36.84
CA GLU A 41 -38.94 21.86 -35.70
C GLU A 41 -38.85 20.98 -34.45
N LEU A 42 -39.90 20.20 -34.16
CA LEU A 42 -39.98 19.24 -33.07
C LEU A 42 -38.85 18.21 -33.12
N ASN A 43 -38.58 17.63 -34.29
CA ASN A 43 -37.49 16.68 -34.47
C ASN A 43 -36.12 17.37 -34.37
N ALA A 44 -35.99 18.62 -34.85
CA ALA A 44 -34.77 19.41 -34.63
C ALA A 44 -34.52 19.68 -33.15
N ARG A 45 -35.56 20.00 -32.35
CA ARG A 45 -35.44 20.16 -30.89
C ARG A 45 -35.14 18.86 -30.16
N LEU A 46 -35.69 17.73 -30.61
CA LEU A 46 -35.34 16.41 -30.10
C LEU A 46 -33.88 16.06 -30.38
N THR A 47 -33.37 16.31 -31.60
CA THR A 47 -31.94 16.19 -31.93
C THR A 47 -31.09 17.16 -31.10
N ASP A 48 -31.58 18.36 -30.80
CA ASP A 48 -30.84 19.36 -30.01
C ASP A 48 -30.63 18.97 -28.54
N LEU A 49 -31.31 17.92 -28.04
CA LEU A 49 -31.00 17.30 -26.74
C LEU A 49 -29.74 16.41 -26.77
N TYR A 50 -29.23 16.07 -27.95
CA TYR A 50 -28.13 15.14 -28.16
C TYR A 50 -26.89 15.81 -28.77
N GLU A 51 -25.72 15.32 -28.37
CA GLU A 51 -24.46 15.54 -29.09
C GLU A 51 -24.33 14.50 -30.23
N ASP A 52 -24.78 13.26 -30.00
CA ASP A 52 -25.03 12.27 -31.04
C ASP A 52 -26.26 11.40 -30.70
N GLN A 53 -27.37 11.68 -31.38
CA GLN A 53 -28.64 10.95 -31.24
C GLN A 53 -28.55 9.49 -31.72
N THR A 54 -27.61 9.17 -32.62
CA THR A 54 -27.43 7.82 -33.16
C THR A 54 -26.80 6.90 -32.10
N SER A 55 -25.64 7.28 -31.55
CA SER A 55 -24.98 6.56 -30.45
C SER A 55 -25.61 6.83 -29.07
N GLY A 56 -26.49 7.83 -28.95
CA GLY A 56 -27.30 8.10 -27.76
C GLY A 56 -26.71 9.09 -26.75
N TYR A 57 -25.63 9.80 -27.09
CA TYR A 57 -24.98 10.76 -26.18
C TYR A 57 -25.73 12.09 -26.12
N PHE A 58 -26.20 12.44 -24.93
CA PHE A 58 -26.80 13.74 -24.61
C PHE A 58 -25.77 14.88 -24.70
N LYS A 59 -26.21 16.13 -24.87
CA LYS A 59 -25.31 17.30 -24.78
C LYS A 59 -24.70 17.47 -23.38
N ALA A 60 -23.60 18.22 -23.31
CA ALA A 60 -22.85 18.46 -22.07
C ALA A 60 -23.46 19.52 -21.11
N ASP A 61 -24.43 20.30 -21.59
CA ASP A 61 -25.05 21.44 -20.91
C ASP A 61 -26.59 21.31 -20.75
N ILE A 62 -27.16 20.16 -21.13
CA ILE A 62 -28.58 19.84 -21.00
C ILE A 62 -29.00 19.65 -19.53
N SER A 63 -30.24 20.03 -19.22
CA SER A 63 -30.87 19.82 -17.91
C SER A 63 -32.05 18.85 -17.99
N ALA A 64 -32.53 18.36 -16.83
CA ALA A 64 -33.65 17.42 -16.79
C ALA A 64 -34.99 18.05 -17.22
N GLU A 65 -35.09 19.37 -17.07
CA GLU A 65 -36.24 20.21 -17.40
C GLU A 65 -36.42 20.35 -18.93
N ALA A 66 -35.34 20.33 -19.72
CA ALA A 66 -35.41 20.40 -21.19
C ALA A 66 -36.24 19.27 -21.81
N PHE A 67 -36.26 18.10 -21.17
CA PHE A 67 -37.11 16.97 -21.57
C PHE A 67 -38.60 17.21 -21.23
N ASP A 68 -38.91 17.89 -20.13
CA ASP A 68 -40.28 18.25 -19.75
C ASP A 68 -40.83 19.37 -20.64
N GLU A 69 -40.02 20.39 -20.93
CA GLU A 69 -40.37 21.47 -21.86
C GLU A 69 -40.67 20.91 -23.26
N LEU A 70 -39.81 20.02 -23.79
CA LEU A 70 -40.07 19.36 -25.06
C LEU A 70 -41.33 18.47 -25.00
N ALA A 71 -41.54 17.71 -23.92
CA ALA A 71 -42.72 16.87 -23.78
C ALA A 71 -44.03 17.69 -23.74
N ASP A 72 -44.04 18.86 -23.09
CA ASP A 72 -45.20 19.76 -23.08
C ASP A 72 -45.40 20.49 -24.42
N GLU A 73 -44.32 20.83 -25.13
CA GLU A 73 -44.40 21.33 -26.51
C GLU A 73 -45.05 20.30 -27.45
N VAL A 74 -44.62 19.03 -27.39
CA VAL A 74 -45.24 17.91 -28.14
C VAL A 74 -46.73 17.75 -27.81
N LYS A 75 -47.11 17.76 -26.52
CA LYS A 75 -48.53 17.69 -26.09
C LYS A 75 -49.34 18.85 -26.66
N SER A 76 -48.80 20.07 -26.62
CA SER A 76 -49.49 21.28 -27.10
C SER A 76 -49.78 21.24 -28.60
N GLN A 77 -48.92 20.58 -29.38
CA GLN A 77 -49.03 20.44 -30.85
C GLN A 77 -49.85 19.21 -31.29
N SER A 78 -50.52 18.51 -30.36
CA SER A 78 -51.21 17.22 -30.63
C SER A 78 -50.29 16.14 -31.20
N GLY A 79 -49.05 16.07 -30.69
CA GLY A 79 -48.02 15.14 -31.16
C GLY A 79 -48.34 13.65 -30.93
N GLU A 80 -47.58 12.79 -31.59
CA GLU A 80 -47.78 11.34 -31.59
C GLU A 80 -47.35 10.70 -30.25
N SER A 81 -48.10 9.70 -29.77
CA SER A 81 -47.81 8.98 -28.51
C SER A 81 -46.37 8.45 -28.47
N GLN A 82 -45.91 7.89 -29.59
CA GLN A 82 -44.55 7.38 -29.74
C GLN A 82 -43.49 8.45 -29.44
N THR A 83 -43.67 9.69 -29.89
CA THR A 83 -42.70 10.77 -29.62
C THR A 83 -42.66 11.16 -28.15
N LEU A 84 -43.80 11.10 -27.44
CA LEU A 84 -43.85 11.31 -25.98
C LEU A 84 -43.18 10.16 -25.22
N GLU A 85 -43.38 8.92 -25.67
CA GLU A 85 -42.72 7.73 -25.12
C GLU A 85 -41.20 7.77 -25.35
N ASP A 86 -40.75 8.19 -26.54
CA ASP A 86 -39.34 8.34 -26.88
C ASP A 86 -38.66 9.41 -26.01
N ILE A 87 -39.35 10.53 -25.70
CA ILE A 87 -38.84 11.59 -24.82
C ILE A 87 -38.78 11.13 -23.35
N ASP A 88 -39.77 10.39 -22.86
CA ASP A 88 -39.75 9.81 -21.50
C ASP A 88 -38.60 8.80 -21.35
N GLN A 89 -38.35 7.97 -22.37
CA GLN A 89 -37.18 7.08 -22.40
C GLN A 89 -35.86 7.86 -22.47
N ALA A 90 -35.78 8.91 -23.27
CA ALA A 90 -34.61 9.79 -23.31
C ALA A 90 -34.33 10.44 -21.94
N LYS A 91 -35.37 10.92 -21.25
CA LYS A 91 -35.28 11.50 -19.91
C LYS A 91 -34.81 10.49 -18.86
N LYS A 92 -35.31 9.24 -18.91
CA LYS A 92 -34.86 8.14 -18.05
C LYS A 92 -33.37 7.83 -18.24
N ASN A 93 -32.93 7.74 -19.49
CA ASN A 93 -31.52 7.52 -19.84
C ASN A 93 -30.63 8.66 -19.34
N PHE A 94 -31.04 9.93 -19.54
CA PHE A 94 -30.32 11.07 -19.00
C PHE A 94 -30.26 11.06 -17.46
N LYS A 95 -31.37 10.74 -16.76
CA LYS A 95 -31.39 10.56 -15.30
C LYS A 95 -30.40 9.48 -14.85
N LEU A 96 -30.35 8.34 -15.54
CA LEU A 96 -29.43 7.25 -15.24
C LEU A 96 -27.96 7.70 -15.36
N GLN A 97 -27.59 8.39 -16.44
CA GLN A 97 -26.25 8.99 -16.57
C GLN A 97 -25.96 10.00 -15.45
N ALA A 98 -26.91 10.87 -15.12
CA ALA A 98 -26.76 11.85 -14.05
C ALA A 98 -26.66 11.21 -12.64
N GLU A 99 -27.25 10.03 -12.41
CA GLU A 99 -27.15 9.29 -11.15
C GLU A 99 -25.90 8.41 -11.07
N MET A 100 -25.45 7.85 -12.20
CA MET A 100 -24.12 7.26 -12.33
C MET A 100 -23.01 8.30 -12.04
N ASN A 101 -23.04 9.48 -12.67
CA ASN A 101 -22.06 10.54 -12.44
C ASN A 101 -21.97 10.95 -10.95
N LYS A 102 -23.10 10.97 -10.22
CA LYS A 102 -23.12 11.26 -8.77
C LYS A 102 -22.30 10.27 -7.92
N LEU A 103 -22.00 9.06 -8.39
CA LEU A 103 -21.15 8.10 -7.67
C LEU A 103 -19.67 8.52 -7.64
N PHE A 104 -19.20 9.25 -8.66
CA PHE A 104 -17.79 9.55 -8.89
C PHE A 104 -17.38 10.94 -8.39
N GLU A 105 -16.10 11.18 -8.14
CA GLU A 105 -15.60 12.46 -7.61
C GLU A 105 -15.78 13.67 -8.54
N LYS A 106 -15.93 13.39 -9.83
CA LYS A 106 -16.26 14.30 -10.93
C LYS A 106 -17.25 13.55 -11.84
N ASP A 107 -17.94 14.27 -12.71
CA ASP A 107 -18.71 13.63 -13.78
C ASP A 107 -17.77 12.82 -14.69
N VAL A 108 -18.22 11.64 -15.14
CA VAL A 108 -17.38 10.66 -15.86
C VAL A 108 -17.84 10.40 -17.28
N LEU A 109 -19.08 10.75 -17.61
CA LEU A 109 -19.57 10.91 -18.98
C LEU A 109 -20.36 12.21 -19.07
N ASN A 110 -19.94 13.14 -19.92
CA ASN A 110 -20.68 14.39 -20.19
C ASN A 110 -20.48 14.84 -21.65
N GLY A 111 -21.56 15.02 -22.42
CA GLY A 111 -21.43 15.11 -23.87
C GLY A 111 -20.82 13.83 -24.45
N LEU A 112 -19.79 14.00 -25.28
CA LEU A 112 -18.89 12.95 -25.76
C LEU A 112 -17.59 12.83 -24.91
N ASP A 113 -17.44 13.60 -23.83
CA ASP A 113 -16.26 13.50 -22.95
C ASP A 113 -16.43 12.35 -21.96
N LEU A 114 -15.48 11.41 -22.02
CA LEU A 114 -15.44 10.17 -21.24
C LEU A 114 -14.17 10.18 -20.37
N SER A 115 -14.34 10.16 -19.06
CA SER A 115 -13.21 10.20 -18.12
C SER A 115 -12.35 8.95 -18.24
N ALA A 116 -11.10 9.12 -18.66
CA ALA A 116 -10.11 8.04 -18.72
C ALA A 116 -9.79 7.43 -17.34
N HIS A 117 -10.00 8.18 -16.26
CA HIS A 117 -9.69 7.78 -14.89
C HIS A 117 -10.88 8.13 -13.95
N PRO A 118 -11.99 7.38 -14.02
CA PRO A 118 -13.13 7.58 -13.13
C PRO A 118 -12.77 7.10 -11.71
N VAL A 119 -13.11 7.88 -10.68
CA VAL A 119 -12.80 7.58 -9.27
C VAL A 119 -14.05 7.70 -8.42
N LEU A 120 -14.46 6.62 -7.75
CA LEU A 120 -15.62 6.62 -6.85
C LEU A 120 -15.40 7.48 -5.60
N LYS A 121 -16.48 8.11 -5.11
CA LYS A 121 -16.49 8.85 -3.83
C LYS A 121 -16.37 7.92 -2.61
N ALA A 122 -16.95 6.72 -2.68
CA ALA A 122 -17.07 5.74 -1.59
C ALA A 122 -17.57 4.37 -2.15
N PRO A 123 -17.53 3.27 -1.36
CA PRO A 123 -18.26 2.05 -1.68
C PRO A 123 -19.76 2.31 -1.87
N SER A 124 -20.34 1.79 -2.97
CA SER A 124 -21.73 2.04 -3.39
C SER A 124 -22.35 0.85 -4.14
N GLU A 125 -21.94 -0.37 -3.81
CA GLU A 125 -22.35 -1.63 -4.47
C GLU A 125 -23.87 -1.73 -4.76
N LYS A 126 -24.72 -1.30 -3.82
CA LYS A 126 -26.18 -1.31 -3.98
C LYS A 126 -26.66 -0.37 -5.09
N ASP A 127 -26.10 0.83 -5.14
CA ASP A 127 -26.49 1.90 -6.07
C ASP A 127 -25.96 1.58 -7.47
N ILE A 128 -24.73 1.06 -7.55
CA ILE A 128 -24.14 0.51 -8.79
C ILE A 128 -25.01 -0.62 -9.34
N LYS A 129 -25.45 -1.55 -8.48
CA LYS A 129 -26.31 -2.66 -8.88
C LYS A 129 -27.72 -2.23 -9.31
N ALA A 130 -28.27 -1.18 -8.69
CA ALA A 130 -29.54 -0.58 -9.13
C ALA A 130 -29.39 0.05 -10.52
N LEU A 131 -28.37 0.88 -10.74
CA LEU A 131 -28.10 1.52 -12.04
C LEU A 131 -27.81 0.50 -13.15
N LYS A 132 -27.15 -0.64 -12.85
CA LYS A 132 -26.99 -1.74 -13.80
C LYS A 132 -28.32 -2.41 -14.17
N ALA A 133 -29.27 -2.52 -13.23
CA ALA A 133 -30.60 -3.05 -13.53
C ALA A 133 -31.43 -2.05 -14.36
N GLU A 134 -31.41 -0.77 -14.01
CA GLU A 134 -32.06 0.30 -14.80
C GLU A 134 -31.47 0.39 -16.22
N LEU A 135 -30.17 0.13 -16.39
CA LEU A 135 -29.53 0.06 -17.72
C LEU A 135 -30.03 -1.13 -18.54
N GLU A 136 -30.25 -2.29 -17.93
CA GLU A 136 -30.79 -3.46 -18.64
C GLU A 136 -32.25 -3.26 -19.11
N GLU A 137 -32.99 -2.34 -18.50
CA GLU A 137 -34.32 -1.90 -18.93
C GLU A 137 -34.28 -0.76 -19.98
N SER A 138 -33.12 -0.15 -20.22
CA SER A 138 -32.96 0.97 -21.16
C SER A 138 -33.06 0.54 -22.63
N SER A 139 -33.84 1.30 -23.42
CA SER A 139 -33.89 1.20 -24.88
C SER A 139 -32.60 1.62 -25.60
N ALA A 140 -31.64 2.22 -24.89
CA ALA A 140 -30.37 2.70 -25.44
C ALA A 140 -29.15 1.86 -25.01
N LYS A 141 -29.35 0.77 -24.25
CA LYS A 141 -28.25 -0.01 -23.66
C LYS A 141 -27.26 -0.62 -24.67
N ASP A 142 -27.76 -1.01 -25.85
CA ASP A 142 -26.95 -1.58 -26.92
C ASP A 142 -26.23 -0.52 -27.79
N LYS A 143 -26.53 0.77 -27.60
CA LYS A 143 -25.83 1.88 -28.27
C LYS A 143 -24.49 2.18 -27.60
N GLY A 144 -23.64 3.00 -28.24
CA GLY A 144 -22.36 3.45 -27.68
C GLY A 144 -22.50 4.03 -26.27
N TRP A 145 -23.47 4.92 -26.05
CA TRP A 145 -23.81 5.45 -24.73
C TRP A 145 -24.02 4.34 -23.69
N GLY A 146 -24.87 3.35 -23.99
CA GLY A 146 -25.19 2.27 -23.06
C GLY A 146 -24.00 1.35 -22.76
N GLN A 147 -23.15 1.12 -23.77
CA GLN A 147 -21.91 0.36 -23.62
C GLN A 147 -20.91 1.09 -22.70
N ASP A 148 -20.76 2.42 -22.85
CA ASP A 148 -19.90 3.23 -21.99
C ASP A 148 -20.44 3.32 -20.55
N ILE A 149 -21.74 3.54 -20.36
CA ILE A 149 -22.38 3.48 -19.02
C ILE A 149 -22.12 2.10 -18.38
N SER A 150 -22.26 1.00 -19.13
CA SER A 150 -22.00 -0.36 -18.64
C SER A 150 -20.54 -0.56 -18.21
N MET A 151 -19.58 -0.07 -19.02
CA MET A 151 -18.15 -0.08 -18.72
C MET A 151 -17.84 0.72 -17.45
N ILE A 152 -18.35 1.96 -17.34
CA ILE A 152 -18.18 2.83 -16.17
C ILE A 152 -18.73 2.16 -14.91
N LEU A 153 -19.92 1.55 -14.96
CA LEU A 153 -20.50 0.80 -13.84
C LEU A 153 -19.72 -0.49 -13.51
N GLY A 154 -19.00 -1.08 -14.47
CA GLY A 154 -18.04 -2.17 -14.24
C GLY A 154 -16.79 -1.71 -13.47
N ILE A 155 -16.25 -0.55 -13.82
CA ILE A 155 -15.14 0.08 -13.09
C ILE A 155 -15.60 0.46 -11.67
N ALA A 156 -16.81 1.01 -11.52
CA ALA A 156 -17.42 1.32 -10.23
C ALA A 156 -17.55 0.07 -9.34
N GLU A 157 -18.10 -1.03 -9.85
CA GLU A 157 -18.26 -2.28 -9.10
C GLU A 157 -16.92 -2.81 -8.57
N THR A 158 -15.88 -2.73 -9.41
CA THR A 158 -14.50 -3.11 -9.04
C THR A 158 -13.96 -2.21 -7.93
N GLN A 159 -14.00 -0.89 -8.12
CA GLN A 159 -13.53 0.07 -7.11
C GLN A 159 -14.31 -0.03 -5.79
N SER A 160 -15.62 -0.23 -5.84
CA SER A 160 -16.45 -0.37 -4.63
C SER A 160 -16.08 -1.61 -3.83
N LYS A 161 -15.72 -2.71 -4.50
CA LYS A 161 -15.23 -3.94 -3.86
C LYS A 161 -13.85 -3.72 -3.24
N ASP A 162 -12.91 -3.13 -3.98
CA ASP A 162 -11.55 -2.91 -3.49
C ASP A 162 -11.51 -1.88 -2.35
N PHE A 163 -12.34 -0.84 -2.40
CA PHE A 163 -12.57 0.10 -1.29
C PHE A 163 -13.14 -0.59 -0.04
N THR A 164 -14.04 -1.57 -0.21
CA THR A 164 -14.62 -2.33 0.91
C THR A 164 -13.58 -3.24 1.56
N ASN A 165 -12.76 -3.93 0.75
CA ASN A 165 -11.64 -4.73 1.23
C ASN A 165 -10.62 -3.86 1.97
N ALA A 166 -10.25 -2.70 1.41
CA ALA A 166 -9.27 -1.79 1.99
C ALA A 166 -9.73 -1.14 3.30
N ASP A 167 -11.01 -0.76 3.43
CA ASP A 167 -11.54 -0.23 4.70
C ASP A 167 -11.56 -1.33 5.79
N ALA A 168 -11.85 -2.59 5.40
CA ALA A 168 -11.77 -3.73 6.30
C ALA A 168 -10.33 -4.02 6.74
N ASP A 169 -9.37 -4.10 5.81
CA ASP A 169 -7.94 -4.31 6.11
C ASP A 169 -7.40 -3.22 7.04
N VAL A 170 -7.59 -1.94 6.70
CA VAL A 170 -7.12 -0.82 7.55
C VAL A 170 -7.80 -0.84 8.92
N SER A 171 -9.09 -1.15 9.00
CA SER A 171 -9.79 -1.24 10.28
C SER A 171 -9.31 -2.44 11.12
N ASN A 172 -8.98 -3.57 10.48
CA ASN A 172 -8.37 -4.73 11.13
C ASN A 172 -6.97 -4.38 11.69
N LEU A 173 -6.16 -3.64 10.94
CA LEU A 173 -4.83 -3.18 11.39
C LEU A 173 -4.91 -2.22 12.57
N VAL A 174 -5.81 -1.23 12.52
CA VAL A 174 -6.08 -0.33 13.66
C VAL A 174 -6.53 -1.13 14.89
N ASN A 175 -7.34 -2.18 14.71
CA ASN A 175 -7.81 -3.03 15.79
C ASN A 175 -6.77 -4.04 16.33
N LYS A 176 -5.62 -4.26 15.66
CA LYS A 176 -4.57 -5.17 16.16
C LYS A 176 -3.84 -4.63 17.40
N GLY A 177 -3.78 -3.31 17.59
CA GLY A 177 -3.09 -2.68 18.73
C GLY A 177 -1.66 -3.21 18.90
N THR A 178 -1.30 -3.66 20.10
CA THR A 178 0.05 -4.19 20.42
C THR A 178 0.36 -5.57 19.81
N SER A 179 -0.56 -6.16 19.05
CA SER A 179 -0.35 -7.42 18.30
C SER A 179 -0.09 -7.18 16.80
N LEU A 180 0.14 -5.92 16.42
CA LEU A 180 0.49 -5.46 15.08
C LEU A 180 1.96 -5.79 14.75
N THR A 181 2.22 -6.27 13.54
CA THR A 181 3.58 -6.46 13.03
C THR A 181 3.89 -5.53 11.85
N LEU A 182 5.17 -5.38 11.51
CA LEU A 182 5.59 -4.67 10.29
C LEU A 182 5.02 -5.35 9.03
N THR A 183 4.94 -6.69 9.01
CA THR A 183 4.34 -7.45 7.90
C THR A 183 2.88 -7.07 7.69
N ASP A 184 2.10 -7.01 8.77
CA ASP A 184 0.69 -6.60 8.74
C ASP A 184 0.51 -5.20 8.16
N TYR A 185 1.33 -4.24 8.61
CA TYR A 185 1.31 -2.86 8.11
C TYR A 185 1.68 -2.78 6.62
N LEU A 186 2.69 -3.53 6.18
CA LEU A 186 3.09 -3.57 4.77
C LEU A 186 2.02 -4.20 3.87
N GLU A 187 1.27 -5.19 4.38
CA GLU A 187 0.14 -5.78 3.67
C GLU A 187 -1.02 -4.78 3.50
N GLY A 188 -1.39 -4.04 4.55
CA GLY A 188 -2.38 -2.97 4.44
C GLY A 188 -1.95 -1.82 3.52
N VAL A 189 -0.68 -1.40 3.58
CA VAL A 189 -0.13 -0.40 2.65
C VAL A 189 -0.21 -0.90 1.21
N LYS A 190 -0.01 -2.20 0.96
CA LYS A 190 -0.15 -2.81 -0.36
C LYS A 190 -1.61 -2.83 -0.84
N THR A 191 -2.59 -3.13 0.03
CA THR A 191 -4.03 -3.01 -0.32
C THR A 191 -4.39 -1.56 -0.63
N LEU A 192 -3.82 -0.57 0.06
CA LEU A 192 -4.04 0.84 -0.25
C LEU A 192 -3.34 1.30 -1.54
N ALA A 193 -2.17 0.74 -1.87
CA ALA A 193 -1.39 1.15 -3.03
C ALA A 193 -2.11 0.92 -4.37
N ILE A 194 -2.92 -0.14 -4.46
CA ILE A 194 -3.69 -0.48 -5.67
C ILE A 194 -4.95 0.38 -5.88
N LEU A 195 -5.38 1.15 -4.87
CA LEU A 195 -6.56 2.00 -4.99
C LEU A 195 -6.29 3.21 -5.91
N PRO A 196 -7.30 3.70 -6.67
CA PRO A 196 -7.21 4.97 -7.38
C PRO A 196 -6.99 6.14 -6.40
N ASP A 197 -6.24 7.15 -6.84
CA ASP A 197 -6.00 8.36 -6.05
C ASP A 197 -7.26 9.22 -5.96
N GLY A 198 -7.70 9.47 -4.72
CA GLY A 198 -8.93 10.18 -4.39
C GLY A 198 -9.19 10.21 -2.88
N LYS A 199 -10.24 10.95 -2.48
CA LYS A 199 -10.58 11.26 -1.09
C LYS A 199 -10.81 10.03 -0.22
N PHE A 200 -11.27 8.92 -0.82
CA PHE A 200 -11.44 7.66 -0.10
C PHE A 200 -10.09 7.04 0.28
N LYS A 201 -9.11 7.01 -0.64
CA LYS A 201 -7.74 6.54 -0.39
C LYS A 201 -7.02 7.45 0.62
N GLU A 202 -7.17 8.77 0.51
CA GLU A 202 -6.66 9.74 1.48
C GLU A 202 -7.22 9.48 2.90
N LYS A 203 -8.53 9.25 3.02
CA LYS A 203 -9.20 8.91 4.28
C LYS A 203 -8.67 7.62 4.90
N LEU A 204 -8.39 6.59 4.10
CA LEU A 204 -7.80 5.34 4.59
C LEU A 204 -6.33 5.50 5.00
N LEU A 205 -5.53 6.28 4.26
CA LEU A 205 -4.17 6.63 4.66
C LEU A 205 -4.17 7.43 5.99
N GLY A 206 -5.15 8.32 6.18
CA GLY A 206 -5.39 9.02 7.44
C GLY A 206 -5.71 8.07 8.61
N LYS A 207 -6.59 7.08 8.41
CA LYS A 207 -6.84 5.99 9.38
C LYS A 207 -5.57 5.21 9.73
N LEU A 208 -4.62 5.06 8.80
CA LEU A 208 -3.40 4.27 8.97
C LEU A 208 -2.25 5.04 9.65
N SER A 209 -2.28 6.38 9.74
CA SER A 209 -1.20 7.14 10.39
C SER A 209 -0.91 6.69 11.83
N PRO A 210 -1.90 6.52 12.74
CA PRO A 210 -1.63 6.07 14.11
C PRO A 210 -0.95 4.69 14.17
N VAL A 211 -1.22 3.81 13.21
CA VAL A 211 -0.62 2.46 13.08
C VAL A 211 0.86 2.56 12.72
N LYS A 212 1.20 3.47 11.80
CA LYS A 212 2.59 3.82 11.45
C LYS A 212 3.33 4.45 12.64
N ASP A 213 2.67 5.37 13.34
CA ASP A 213 3.24 6.10 14.47
C ASP A 213 3.48 5.16 15.65
N GLN A 214 2.58 4.20 15.91
CA GLN A 214 2.78 3.13 16.89
C GLN A 214 4.02 2.28 16.56
N LEU A 215 4.13 1.73 15.35
CA LEU A 215 5.30 0.92 14.93
C LEU A 215 6.62 1.71 15.02
N THR A 216 6.59 3.00 14.71
CA THR A 216 7.76 3.88 14.82
C THR A 216 8.20 4.04 16.28
N ASN A 217 7.25 4.25 17.19
CA ASN A 217 7.50 4.37 18.63
C ASN A 217 7.95 3.04 19.27
N GLU A 218 7.36 1.91 18.86
CA GLU A 218 7.75 0.58 19.35
C GLU A 218 9.17 0.21 18.91
N ASN A 219 9.54 0.49 17.66
CA ASN A 219 10.90 0.29 17.16
C ASN A 219 11.93 1.17 17.90
N ALA A 220 11.61 2.45 18.12
CA ALA A 220 12.45 3.34 18.92
C ALA A 220 12.60 2.85 20.38
N GLY A 221 11.51 2.36 20.99
CA GLY A 221 11.52 1.75 22.32
C GLY A 221 12.29 0.43 22.39
N PHE A 222 12.34 -0.34 21.31
CA PHE A 222 13.16 -1.55 21.20
C PHE A 222 14.65 -1.22 21.08
N ALA A 223 15.02 -0.25 20.23
CA ALA A 223 16.40 0.23 20.12
C ALA A 223 16.93 0.79 21.45
N ALA A 224 16.11 1.54 22.19
CA ALA A 224 16.48 2.03 23.53
C ALA A 224 16.70 0.89 24.55
N LYS A 225 15.91 -0.19 24.48
CA LYS A 225 16.11 -1.38 25.32
C LYS A 225 17.41 -2.13 25.00
N ILE A 226 17.77 -2.24 23.72
CA ILE A 226 19.07 -2.79 23.29
C ILE A 226 20.19 -1.95 23.88
N GLN A 227 20.20 -0.63 23.65
CA GLN A 227 21.24 0.26 24.17
C GLN A 227 21.37 0.21 25.71
N GLN A 228 20.24 0.09 26.44
CA GLN A 228 20.25 -0.11 27.90
C GLN A 228 20.82 -1.48 28.29
N SER A 229 20.50 -2.54 27.56
CA SER A 229 21.04 -3.89 27.76
C SER A 229 22.55 -3.92 27.55
N ASP A 230 23.04 -3.36 26.44
CA ASP A 230 24.47 -3.32 26.10
C ASP A 230 25.27 -2.53 27.14
N THR A 231 24.72 -1.38 27.59
CA THR A 231 25.30 -0.58 28.67
C THR A 231 25.38 -1.37 29.99
N SER A 232 24.36 -2.17 30.29
CA SER A 232 24.32 -3.05 31.46
C SER A 232 25.34 -4.18 31.36
N MET A 233 25.47 -4.80 30.17
CA MET A 233 26.46 -5.86 29.92
C MET A 233 27.89 -5.34 30.04
N ALA A 234 28.21 -4.19 29.43
CA ALA A 234 29.54 -3.58 29.53
C ALA A 234 29.90 -3.21 30.99
N ALA A 235 28.92 -2.75 31.79
CA ALA A 235 29.12 -2.50 33.22
C ALA A 235 29.34 -3.79 34.03
N ALA A 236 28.61 -4.86 33.71
CA ALA A 236 28.78 -6.18 34.32
C ALA A 236 30.12 -6.83 33.96
N GLU A 237 30.55 -6.72 32.71
CA GLU A 237 31.85 -7.18 32.22
C GLU A 237 32.99 -6.46 32.92
N LYS A 238 32.97 -5.12 32.95
CA LYS A 238 33.97 -4.33 33.69
C LYS A 238 34.02 -4.73 35.17
N SER A 239 32.87 -4.93 35.82
CA SER A 239 32.79 -5.41 37.20
C SER A 239 33.41 -6.80 37.38
N TYR A 240 33.34 -7.67 36.36
CA TYR A 240 33.95 -8.99 36.37
C TYR A 240 35.46 -8.94 36.13
N GLN A 241 35.92 -8.17 35.14
CA GLN A 241 37.35 -7.91 34.88
C GLN A 241 38.04 -7.31 36.12
N GLU A 242 37.41 -6.31 36.78
CA GLU A 242 37.93 -5.73 38.02
C GLU A 242 38.04 -6.74 39.17
N ARG A 243 37.15 -7.74 39.24
CA ARG A 243 37.21 -8.82 40.23
C ARG A 243 38.34 -9.79 39.93
N GLN A 244 38.49 -10.25 38.68
CA GLN A 244 39.63 -11.07 38.28
C GLN A 244 40.97 -10.37 38.55
N ALA A 245 41.10 -9.09 38.19
CA ALA A 245 42.31 -8.32 38.44
C ALA A 245 42.67 -8.22 39.93
N LYS A 246 41.66 -8.05 40.81
CA LYS A 246 41.85 -8.05 42.27
C LYS A 246 42.25 -9.42 42.82
N GLU A 247 41.66 -10.52 42.31
CA GLU A 247 42.05 -11.88 42.72
C GLU A 247 43.46 -12.24 42.25
N LEU A 248 43.81 -11.96 41.00
CA LEU A 248 45.17 -12.16 40.46
C LEU A 248 46.21 -11.34 41.24
N ALA A 249 45.88 -10.10 41.61
CA ALA A 249 46.75 -9.28 42.45
C ALA A 249 46.93 -9.85 43.87
N ALA A 250 45.90 -10.51 44.43
CA ALA A 250 46.01 -11.21 45.72
C ALA A 250 46.89 -12.47 45.61
N ARG A 251 46.62 -13.34 44.62
CA ARG A 251 47.43 -14.55 44.34
C ARG A 251 48.90 -14.22 44.09
N ASN A 252 49.19 -13.13 43.37
CA ASN A 252 50.56 -12.71 43.11
C ASN A 252 51.31 -12.22 44.37
N LYS A 253 50.61 -11.64 45.36
CA LYS A 253 51.20 -11.34 46.67
C LYS A 253 51.53 -12.62 47.44
N GLU A 254 50.55 -13.51 47.58
CA GLU A 254 50.70 -14.82 48.22
C GLU A 254 51.87 -15.64 47.60
N LEU A 255 51.95 -15.69 46.27
CA LEU A 255 53.05 -16.34 45.54
C LEU A 255 54.41 -15.67 45.80
N THR A 256 54.44 -14.35 46.00
CA THR A 256 55.66 -13.60 46.34
C THR A 256 56.11 -13.87 47.79
N GLU A 257 55.17 -13.95 48.73
CA GLU A 257 55.43 -14.32 50.13
C GLU A 257 55.91 -15.77 50.25
N LEU A 258 55.26 -16.72 49.57
CA LEU A 258 55.70 -18.12 49.49
C LEU A 258 57.09 -18.27 48.85
N LYS A 259 57.42 -17.47 47.83
CA LYS A 259 58.79 -17.43 47.25
C LYS A 259 59.82 -16.94 48.26
N LYS A 260 59.49 -15.94 49.08
CA LYS A 260 60.37 -15.42 50.14
C LYS A 260 60.58 -16.47 51.23
N GLU A 261 59.52 -17.12 51.70
CA GLU A 261 59.60 -18.20 52.69
C GLU A 261 60.41 -19.41 52.16
N LEU A 262 60.24 -19.77 50.88
CA LEU A 262 61.00 -20.83 50.24
C LEU A 262 62.49 -20.47 50.12
N ALA A 263 62.83 -19.22 49.77
CA ALA A 263 64.22 -18.76 49.72
C ALA A 263 64.86 -18.73 51.13
N GLU A 264 64.12 -18.34 52.16
CA GLU A 264 64.58 -18.36 53.56
C GLU A 264 64.81 -19.80 54.06
N LYS A 265 63.91 -20.74 53.72
CA LYS A 265 64.09 -22.17 53.99
C LYS A 265 65.25 -22.78 53.21
N GLN A 266 65.45 -22.39 51.95
CA GLN A 266 66.60 -22.85 51.16
C GLN A 266 67.92 -22.32 51.73
N ALA A 267 68.05 -21.03 52.02
CA ALA A 267 69.25 -20.47 52.65
C ALA A 267 69.55 -21.10 54.02
N THR A 268 68.50 -21.48 54.76
CA THR A 268 68.62 -22.23 56.02
C THR A 268 69.14 -23.66 55.78
N TYR A 269 68.63 -24.36 54.76
CA TYR A 269 69.08 -25.70 54.39
C TYR A 269 70.51 -25.71 53.85
N ASP A 270 70.86 -24.77 52.97
CA ASP A 270 72.19 -24.62 52.40
C ASP A 270 73.21 -24.29 53.52
N SER A 271 72.85 -23.47 54.51
CA SER A 271 73.66 -23.24 55.72
C SER A 271 73.84 -24.51 56.57
N TYR A 272 72.80 -25.32 56.77
CA TYR A 272 72.95 -26.62 57.43
C TYR A 272 73.84 -27.59 56.62
N LYS A 273 73.81 -27.50 55.29
CA LYS A 273 74.67 -28.28 54.41
C LYS A 273 76.12 -27.82 54.49
N ASP A 274 76.41 -26.52 54.47
CA ASP A 274 77.76 -25.98 54.65
C ASP A 274 78.35 -26.36 56.02
N ILE A 275 77.53 -26.43 57.08
CA ILE A 275 77.94 -26.94 58.39
C ILE A 275 78.26 -28.44 58.33
N LEU A 276 77.46 -29.24 57.63
CA LEU A 276 77.71 -30.68 57.44
C LEU A 276 78.97 -30.95 56.61
N ASP A 277 79.11 -30.27 55.48
CA ASP A 277 80.26 -30.39 54.59
C ASP A 277 81.54 -29.92 55.30
N SER A 278 81.52 -28.83 56.07
CA SER A 278 82.68 -28.42 56.89
C SER A 278 83.02 -29.38 58.03
N ILE A 279 82.03 -30.12 58.56
CA ILE A 279 82.27 -31.21 59.52
C ILE A 279 82.92 -32.41 58.85
N ASP A 280 82.48 -32.83 57.67
CA ASP A 280 83.11 -33.94 56.94
C ASP A 280 84.46 -33.55 56.31
N ASP A 281 84.65 -32.31 55.90
CA ASP A 281 85.96 -31.77 55.53
C ASP A 281 86.92 -31.72 56.73
N SER A 282 86.46 -31.34 57.93
CA SER A 282 87.32 -31.41 59.13
C SER A 282 87.75 -32.85 59.48
N LYS A 283 86.90 -33.86 59.22
CA LYS A 283 87.28 -35.28 59.32
C LYS A 283 88.23 -35.70 58.21
N ASN A 284 88.06 -35.18 56.99
CA ASN A 284 88.99 -35.41 55.89
C ASN A 284 90.36 -34.77 56.15
N ASP A 285 90.43 -33.61 56.82
CA ASP A 285 91.68 -32.97 57.21
C ASP A 285 92.39 -33.72 58.36
N GLU A 286 91.63 -34.27 59.32
CA GLU A 286 92.19 -35.14 60.36
C GLU A 286 92.63 -36.52 59.80
N SER A 287 92.03 -36.97 58.69
CA SER A 287 92.43 -38.15 57.93
C SER A 287 93.65 -37.91 57.01
N SER A 288 93.67 -36.77 56.29
CA SER A 288 94.71 -36.41 55.32
C SER A 288 96.05 -36.15 55.99
N ARG A 289 96.05 -35.59 57.21
CA ARG A 289 97.23 -35.44 58.09
C ARG A 289 97.95 -36.75 58.45
N LYS A 290 97.41 -37.90 58.03
CA LYS A 290 98.02 -39.23 58.21
C LYS A 290 98.34 -39.95 56.90
N LYS A 291 98.18 -39.29 55.74
CA LYS A 291 98.37 -39.92 54.41
C LYS A 291 98.90 -38.96 53.34
N SER A 292 99.93 -38.18 53.67
CA SER A 292 100.63 -37.29 52.74
C SER A 292 102.16 -37.35 52.83
N GLU A 293 102.71 -38.49 53.27
CA GLU A 293 104.09 -38.91 52.98
C GLU A 293 104.05 -40.27 52.27
N GLU A 294 103.90 -40.26 50.94
CA GLU A 294 104.67 -41.05 49.97
C GLU A 294 104.03 -40.97 48.56
N GLU A 295 104.89 -40.88 47.54
CA GLU A 295 104.72 -41.25 46.12
C GLU A 295 103.43 -40.82 45.38
N SER A 296 103.44 -39.95 44.35
CA SER A 296 104.23 -39.91 43.09
C SER A 296 103.38 -40.30 41.87
N ARG A 297 103.49 -39.47 40.81
CA ARG A 297 103.41 -39.85 39.37
C ARG A 297 102.06 -40.29 38.75
N SER A 298 101.48 -39.34 38.02
CA SER A 298 101.40 -39.36 36.53
C SER A 298 100.05 -39.61 35.81
N ARG A 299 99.67 -38.57 35.04
CA ARG A 299 99.18 -38.57 33.64
C ARG A 299 97.76 -39.08 33.29
N GLU A 300 97.05 -38.22 32.54
CA GLU A 300 96.29 -38.50 31.28
C GLU A 300 95.09 -39.47 31.33
N SER A 301 93.97 -39.27 30.59
CA SER A 301 93.49 -38.17 29.74
C SER A 301 91.99 -38.34 29.39
N ASP A 302 91.40 -37.29 28.81
CA ASP A 302 90.35 -37.31 27.77
C ASP A 302 88.85 -37.64 28.01
N SER A 303 88.04 -36.89 27.23
CA SER A 303 86.80 -37.30 26.53
C SER A 303 85.39 -37.20 27.16
N SER A 304 84.76 -36.02 26.97
CA SER A 304 83.65 -35.77 26.01
C SER A 304 82.23 -36.41 26.10
N ARG A 305 81.26 -35.65 25.56
CA ARG A 305 79.86 -35.99 25.12
C ARG A 305 78.78 -36.10 26.21
N SER A 306 77.74 -35.25 26.30
CA SER A 306 76.61 -34.90 25.37
C SER A 306 75.39 -35.84 25.50
N SER A 307 74.12 -35.42 25.47
CA SER A 307 73.53 -34.05 25.36
C SER A 307 72.39 -33.83 26.41
N SER A 308 71.12 -33.42 26.20
CA SER A 308 70.21 -33.27 25.04
C SER A 308 69.15 -32.17 25.27
N SER A 309 68.40 -31.77 24.24
CA SER A 309 67.39 -30.68 24.23
C SER A 309 65.93 -31.14 24.35
N SER A 310 65.04 -30.25 24.79
CA SER A 310 63.73 -30.04 24.12
C SER A 310 63.19 -28.62 24.39
N SER A 311 62.30 -28.15 23.52
CA SER A 311 61.65 -26.84 23.59
C SER A 311 60.20 -26.94 23.11
N SER A 312 59.30 -26.17 23.70
CA SER A 312 57.96 -25.94 23.15
C SER A 312 57.51 -24.52 23.45
N SER A 313 56.92 -23.87 22.45
CA SER A 313 56.35 -22.52 22.52
C SER A 313 54.84 -22.59 22.35
N SER A 314 54.13 -21.69 23.03
CA SER A 314 52.72 -21.43 22.79
C SER A 314 52.45 -19.93 22.96
N SER A 315 52.57 -19.17 21.87
CA SER A 315 52.16 -17.77 21.80
C SER A 315 50.69 -17.68 21.43
N SER A 316 49.98 -16.67 21.94
CA SER A 316 48.62 -16.36 21.54
C SER A 316 48.53 -15.82 20.12
N SER A 317 47.49 -16.22 19.39
CA SER A 317 46.91 -15.43 18.31
C SER A 317 45.46 -15.89 18.09
N GLU A 318 44.50 -15.01 18.37
CA GLU A 318 43.09 -15.20 18.01
C GLU A 318 42.87 -14.82 16.55
N GLN A 319 42.01 -15.56 15.84
CA GLN A 319 41.10 -14.99 14.85
C GLN A 319 39.90 -15.95 14.66
N PRO A 320 38.67 -15.44 14.54
CA PRO A 320 37.52 -16.20 14.05
C PRO A 320 37.46 -16.14 12.52
N ASP A 321 36.95 -17.20 11.90
CA ASP A 321 36.51 -17.19 10.51
C ASP A 321 34.98 -16.92 10.45
N GLU A 322 34.55 -16.09 9.50
CA GLU A 322 33.14 -15.87 9.15
C GLU A 322 32.83 -16.60 7.82
N ASP A 323 31.74 -17.38 7.79
CA ASP A 323 30.95 -17.79 6.61
C ASP A 323 29.59 -18.36 7.06
#